data_AF-A0A9P7FNI2-F1
#
_entry.id   AF-A0A9P7FNI2-F1
#
_cell.length_a   1.000
_cell.length_b   1.000
_cell.length_c   1.000
_cell.angle_alpha   90.00
_cell.angle_beta   90.00
_cell.angle_gamma   90.00
#
_symmetry.space_group_name_H-M   'P 1'
#
loop_
_entity.id
_entity.type
_entity.pdbx_description
1 polymer ?
#
loop_
_entity_poly.entity_id
_entity_poly.type
_entity_poly.pdbx_seq_one_letter_code
_entity_poly.pdbx_strand_id
1 'polypeptide(L)' 'VIPEHEYAHQKIKHLKQGAMKIDDFMVEFEALVTKSGITNLQAINLLEQNINTEIIQALFYQGK' A
#
# COMPACT_ATOMS: atom_id res chain seq x y z
N VAL A 1 17.54 -17.47 -5.37
CA VAL A 1 17.15 -16.06 -5.61
C VAL A 1 15.64 -16.03 -5.72
N ILE A 2 14.95 -15.25 -4.90
CA ILE A 2 13.48 -15.11 -5.00
C ILE A 2 13.18 -14.23 -6.23
N PRO A 3 12.23 -14.61 -7.11
CA PRO A 3 11.81 -13.76 -8.22
C PRO A 3 11.32 -12.38 -7.76
N GLU A 4 11.58 -11.33 -8.54
CA GLU A 4 11.22 -9.95 -8.17
C GLU A 4 9.72 -9.76 -7.88
N HIS A 5 8.85 -10.41 -8.65
CA HIS A 5 7.40 -10.35 -8.44
C HIS A 5 6.98 -10.97 -7.10
N GLU A 6 7.59 -12.09 -6.72
CA GLU A 6 7.29 -12.80 -5.49
C GLU A 6 7.82 -12.02 -4.28
N TYR A 7 9.00 -11.42 -4.41
CA TYR A 7 9.53 -10.51 -3.40
C TYR A 7 8.63 -9.29 -3.20
N ALA A 8 8.19 -8.64 -4.29
CA ALA A 8 7.30 -7.50 -4.22
C ALA A 8 5.95 -7.87 -3.58
N HIS A 9 5.39 -9.03 -3.92
CA HIS A 9 4.14 -9.55 -3.32
C HIS A 9 4.28 -9.85 -1.82
N GLN A 10 5.43 -10.36 -1.38
CA GLN A 10 5.69 -10.56 0.05
C GLN A 10 5.90 -9.23 0.78
N LYS A 11 6.63 -8.29 0.17
CA LYS A 11 6.95 -7.00 0.78
C LYS A 11 5.69 -6.13 0.93
N ILE A 12 4.81 -6.07 -0.08
CA ILE A 12 3.59 -5.24 -0.01
C ILE A 12 2.62 -5.68 1.10
N LYS A 13 2.57 -6.98 1.42
CA LYS A 13 1.74 -7.50 2.52
C LYS A 13 2.20 -7.03 3.90
N HIS A 14 3.47 -6.69 4.04
CA HIS A 14 4.07 -6.26 5.30
C HIS A 14 4.38 -4.76 5.34
N LEU A 15 4.20 -4.05 4.23
CA LEU A 15 4.34 -2.59 4.19
C LEU A 15 3.25 -1.97 5.08
N LYS A 16 3.64 -1.12 6.03
CA LYS A 16 2.72 -0.32 6.84
C LYS A 16 3.14 1.12 6.76
N GLN A 17 2.17 2.02 6.57
CA GLN A 17 2.45 3.45 6.59
C GLN A 17 3.06 3.85 7.94
N GLY A 18 2.42 3.49 9.05
CA GLY A 18 2.88 3.88 10.38
C GLY A 18 3.08 5.40 10.48
N ALA A 19 4.31 5.81 10.83
CA ALA A 19 4.72 7.22 10.90
C ALA A 19 5.29 7.78 9.58
N MET A 20 5.34 6.97 8.51
CA MET A 20 5.77 7.41 7.18
C MET A 20 4.81 8.47 6.64
N LYS A 21 5.36 9.50 6.00
CA LYS A 21 4.55 10.48 5.28
C LYS A 21 3.75 9.77 4.19
N ILE A 22 2.52 10.24 3.96
CA ILE A 22 1.62 9.61 2.99
C ILE A 22 2.25 9.55 1.60
N ASP A 23 2.93 10.61 1.16
CA ASP A 23 3.57 10.67 -0.16
C ASP A 23 4.67 9.61 -0.32
N ASP A 24 5.55 9.47 0.67
CA ASP A 24 6.62 8.47 0.66
C ASP A 24 6.05 7.04 0.66
N PHE A 25 4.98 6.82 1.44
CA PHE A 25 4.28 5.54 1.48
C PHE A 25 3.62 5.21 0.14
N MET A 26 2.98 6.18 -0.51
CA MET A 26 2.33 5.98 -1.80
C MET A 26 3.34 5.65 -2.90
N VAL A 27 4.51 6.31 -2.91
CA VAL A 27 5.60 6.00 -3.84
C VAL A 27 6.10 4.57 -3.65
N GLU A 28 6.36 4.15 -2.41
CA GLU A 28 6.82 2.77 -2.15
C GLU A 28 5.73 1.73 -2.46
N PHE A 29 4.49 2.02 -2.10
CA PHE A 29 3.35 1.14 -2.35
C PHE A 29 3.12 0.93 -3.85
N GLU A 30 3.08 2.00 -4.64
CA GLU A 30 2.85 1.94 -6.09
C GLU A 30 3.96 1.13 -6.78
N ALA A 31 5.23 1.36 -6.42
CA ALA A 31 6.35 0.60 -6.96
C ALA A 31 6.22 -0.91 -6.68
N LEU A 32 5.72 -1.30 -5.50
CA LEU A 32 5.48 -2.70 -5.15
C LEU A 32 4.27 -3.29 -5.89
N VAL A 33 3.21 -2.51 -6.11
CA VAL A 33 2.04 -2.95 -6.91
C VAL A 33 2.47 -3.25 -8.35
N THR A 34 3.18 -2.33 -8.99
CA THR A 34 3.65 -2.50 -10.39
C THR A 34 4.54 -3.74 -10.54
N LYS A 35 5.39 -4.02 -9.54
CA LYS A 35 6.32 -5.15 -9.57
C LYS A 35 5.70 -6.49 -9.18
N SER A 36 4.65 -6.48 -8.35
CA SER A 36 4.03 -7.71 -7.83
C SER A 36 3.05 -8.35 -8.81
N GLY A 37 2.57 -7.62 -9.83
CA GLY A 37 1.64 -8.14 -10.83
C GLY A 37 0.24 -8.45 -10.28
N ILE A 38 -0.09 -7.90 -9.11
CA ILE A 38 -1.42 -8.03 -8.51
C ILE A 38 -2.44 -7.16 -9.23
N THR A 39 -3.71 -7.55 -9.13
CA THR A 39 -4.83 -6.78 -9.70
C THR A 39 -5.08 -5.49 -8.92
N ASN A 40 -5.74 -4.52 -9.56
CA ASN A 40 -6.13 -3.26 -8.92
C ASN A 40 -6.99 -3.49 -7.67
N LEU A 41 -7.89 -4.48 -7.69
CA LEU A 41 -8.72 -4.81 -6.53
C LEU A 41 -7.88 -5.32 -5.35
N GLN A 42 -6.87 -6.16 -5.64
CA GLN A 42 -5.93 -6.62 -4.62
C GLN A 42 -5.07 -5.46 -4.09
N ALA A 43 -4.65 -4.55 -4.96
CA ALA A 43 -3.92 -3.34 -4.55
C ALA A 43 -4.77 -2.45 -3.64
N ILE A 44 -6.04 -2.18 -3.97
CA ILE A 44 -6.93 -1.38 -3.11
C ILE A 44 -7.08 -2.02 -1.73
N ASN A 45 -7.36 -3.33 -1.66
CA ASN A 45 -7.50 -4.04 -0.39
C ASN A 45 -6.22 -3.96 0.47
N LEU A 46 -5.04 -4.06 -0.16
CA LEU A 46 -3.76 -3.92 0.54
C LEU A 46 -3.51 -2.47 0.98
N LEU A 47 -3.89 -1.49 0.16
CA LEU A 47 -3.77 -0.07 0.49
C LEU A 47 -4.56 0.26 1.76
N GLU A 48 -5.83 -0.15 1.82
CA GLU A 48 -6.70 0.06 2.98
C GLU A 48 -6.16 -0.61 4.26
N GLN A 49 -5.53 -1.78 4.13
CA GLN A 49 -4.94 -2.49 5.27
C GLN A 49 -3.62 -1.90 5.75
N ASN A 50 -2.94 -1.13 4.91
CA ASN A 50 -1.57 -0.69 5.12
C ASN A 50 -1.45 0.81 5.39
N ILE A 51 -2.40 1.61 4.93
CA ILE A 51 -2.49 3.03 5.22
C ILE A 51 -2.86 3.25 6.69
N ASN A 52 -2.38 4.35 7.28
CA ASN A 52 -2.68 4.71 8.66
C ASN A 52 -4.20 4.97 8.80
N THR A 53 -4.83 4.31 9.78
CA THR A 53 -6.27 4.42 10.05
C THR A 53 -6.72 5.86 10.29
N GLU A 54 -5.86 6.71 10.86
CA GLU A 54 -6.14 8.13 11.06
C GLU A 54 -6.34 8.87 9.71
N ILE A 55 -5.64 8.46 8.66
CA ILE A 55 -5.81 9.02 7.31
C ILE A 55 -7.13 8.54 6.70
N ILE A 56 -7.49 7.26 6.87
CA ILE A 56 -8.79 6.75 6.41
C ILE A 56 -9.92 7.55 7.06
N GLN A 57 -9.81 7.80 8.37
CA GLN A 57 -10.78 8.60 9.11
C GLN A 57 -10.82 10.04 8.57
N ALA A 58 -9.67 10.68 8.38
CA ALA A 58 -9.59 12.03 7.83
C ALA A 58 -10.24 12.14 6.44
N LEU A 59 -9.98 11.18 5.54
CA LEU A 59 -10.60 11.12 4.22
C LEU A 59 -12.12 10.94 4.32
N PHE A 60 -12.60 10.08 5.22
CA PHE A 60 -14.04 9.90 5.45
C PHE A 60 -14.72 11.17 5.98
N TYR A 61 -14.04 11.95 6.83
CA TYR A 61 -14.56 13.22 7.34
C TYR A 61 -14.49 14.35 6.31
N GLN A 62 -13.46 14.40 5.46
CA GLN A 62 -13.31 15.40 4.39
C GLN A 62 -14.20 15.13 3.17
N GLY A 63 -14.60 13.88 2.95
CA GLY A 63 -15.52 13.49 1.88
C GLY A 63 -17.01 13.66 2.21
N LYS A 64 -17.34 14.16 3.41
CA LYS A 64 -18.69 14.60 3.79
C LYS A 64 -18.86 16.09 3.56
#